data_AF-A0A9X1MXS0-F1
#
_entry.id   AF-A0A9X1MXS0-F1
#
_cell.length_a   1.000
_cell.length_b   1.000
_cell.length_c   1.000
_cell.angle_alpha   90.00
_cell.angle_beta   90.00
_cell.angle_gamma   90.00
#
_symmetry.space_group_name_H-M   'P 1'
#
loop_
_entity.id
_entity.type
_entity.pdbx_description
1 polymer ?
#
loop_
_entity_poly.entity_id
_entity_poly.type
_entity_poly.pdbx_seq_one_letter_code
_entity_poly.pdbx_strand_id
1 'polypeptide(L)' 'MDSARSSNESTGLGLAPVKSIVALHNDTIWVESEVGHGSRFVMSFPSV' A
#
# COMPACT_ATOMS: atom_id res chain seq x y z
N MET A 1 -13.71 3.37 -21.52
CA MET A 1 -12.36 3.55 -20.94
C MET A 1 -12.56 3.84 -19.47
N ASP A 2 -12.11 2.94 -18.60
CA ASP A 2 -12.40 2.92 -17.16
C ASP A 2 -12.14 4.25 -16.44
N SER A 3 -13.20 4.86 -15.92
CA SER A 3 -13.17 6.06 -15.06
C SER A 3 -12.49 5.83 -13.70
N ALA A 4 -12.00 4.62 -13.42
CA ALA A 4 -11.22 4.28 -12.23
C ALA A 4 -9.79 4.86 -12.24
N ARG A 5 -9.35 5.43 -13.38
CA ARG A 5 -8.04 6.08 -13.54
C ARG A 5 -8.15 7.60 -13.77
N SER A 6 -9.16 8.26 -13.18
CA SER A 6 -9.15 9.72 -13.19
C SER A 6 -8.02 10.22 -12.29
N SER A 7 -7.17 11.09 -12.83
CA SER A 7 -6.10 11.81 -12.14
C SER A 7 -6.63 12.88 -11.16
N ASN A 8 -7.84 12.67 -10.63
CA ASN A 8 -8.38 13.44 -9.53
C ASN A 8 -7.71 12.91 -8.25
N GLU A 9 -7.29 13.81 -7.36
CA GLU A 9 -6.64 13.50 -6.09
C GLU A 9 -7.12 12.17 -5.50
N SER A 10 -6.26 11.15 -5.54
CA SER A 10 -6.48 9.97 -4.74
C SER A 10 -6.44 10.42 -3.29
N THR A 11 -7.51 10.24 -2.54
CA THR A 11 -7.67 10.68 -1.13
C THR A 11 -6.72 9.97 -0.14
N GLY A 12 -5.75 9.19 -0.62
CA GLY A 12 -4.84 8.38 0.20
C GLY A 12 -5.51 7.19 0.88
N LEU A 13 -6.79 6.93 0.59
CA LEU A 13 -7.59 5.90 1.27
C LEU A 13 -7.17 4.46 0.93
N GLY A 14 -6.34 4.23 -0.09
CA GLY A 14 -5.95 2.87 -0.48
C GLY A 14 -5.05 2.19 0.55
N LEU A 15 -4.03 2.91 1.05
CA LEU A 15 -3.03 2.35 1.98
C LEU A 15 -3.33 2.64 3.45
N ALA A 16 -4.21 3.61 3.74
CA ALA A 16 -4.65 3.90 5.10
C ALA A 16 -5.26 2.67 5.82
N PRO A 17 -6.26 1.94 5.26
CA PRO A 17 -6.80 0.75 5.89
C PRO A 17 -5.77 -0.39 5.92
N VAL A 18 -4.91 -0.50 4.90
CA VAL A 18 -3.85 -1.52 4.84
C VAL A 18 -2.88 -1.36 6.01
N LYS A 19 -2.43 -0.12 6.28
CA LYS A 19 -1.55 0.17 7.42
C LYS A 19 -2.22 -0.19 8.75
N SER A 20 -3.51 0.10 8.91
CA SER A 20 -4.26 -0.27 10.11
C SER A 20 -4.34 -1.79 10.29
N ILE A 21 -4.61 -2.55 9.22
CA ILE A 21 -4.65 -4.02 9.27
C ILE A 21 -3.29 -4.57 9.69
N VAL A 22 -2.21 -4.15 9.03
CA VAL A 22 -0.84 -4.60 9.36
C VAL A 22 -0.48 -4.27 10.82
N ALA A 23 -0.85 -3.07 11.29
CA ALA A 23 -0.61 -2.68 12.68
C ALA A 23 -1.41 -3.52 13.69
N LEU A 24 -2.64 -3.93 13.36
CA LEU A 24 -3.44 -4.84 14.21
C LEU A 24 -2.77 -6.21 14.37
N HIS A 25 -2.03 -6.66 13.37
CA HIS A 25 -1.25 -7.90 13.44
C HIS A 25 0.11 -7.73 14.15
N ASN A 26 0.41 -6.53 14.69
CA ASN A 26 1.71 -6.15 15.26
C ASN A 26 2.88 -6.27 14.27
N ASP A 27 2.59 -6.12 12.98
CA ASP A 27 3.56 -6.23 11.90
C ASP A 27 3.96 -4.87 11.33
N THR A 28 4.86 -4.90 10.35
CA THR A 28 5.39 -3.72 9.66
C THR A 28 5.03 -3.73 8.17
N ILE A 29 4.73 -2.54 7.65
CA ILE A 29 4.56 -2.26 6.22
C ILE A 29 5.59 -1.21 5.79
N TRP A 30 6.26 -1.43 4.66
CA TRP A 30 7.21 -0.48 4.08
C TRP A 30 7.18 -0.53 2.54
N VAL A 31 7.86 0.43 1.91
CA VAL A 31 7.91 0.56 0.45
C VAL A 31 9.36 0.68 0.01
N GLU A 32 9.71 -0.13 -0.98
CA GLU A 32 10.94 -0.03 -1.74
C GLU A 32 10.56 0.56 -3.10
N SER A 33 11.16 1.69 -3.51
CA SER A 33 10.85 2.32 -4.78
C SER A 33 12.11 2.81 -5.46
N GLU A 34 12.18 2.58 -6.77
CA GLU A 34 13.25 3.03 -7.62
C GLU A 34 12.67 3.67 -8.89
N VAL A 35 13.11 4.89 -9.18
CA VAL A 35 12.62 5.66 -10.34
C VAL A 35 12.94 4.91 -11.64
N GLY A 36 11.94 4.71 -12.48
CA GLY A 36 12.07 3.95 -13.73
C GLY A 36 11.94 2.43 -13.59
N HIS A 37 11.99 1.88 -12.37
CA HIS A 37 11.80 0.45 -12.10
C HIS A 37 10.44 0.16 -11.44
N GLY A 38 9.93 1.10 -10.65
CA GLY A 38 8.61 1.03 -10.03
C GLY A 38 8.69 1.01 -8.50
N SER A 39 7.64 0.48 -7.87
CA SER A 39 7.51 0.43 -6.42
C SER A 39 7.05 -0.95 -5.97
N ARG A 40 7.67 -1.45 -4.91
CA ARG A 40 7.34 -2.69 -4.22
C ARG A 40 6.86 -2.36 -2.82
N PHE A 41 5.65 -2.78 -2.50
CA PHE A 41 5.05 -2.65 -1.17
C PHE A 41 5.24 -3.98 -0.44
N VAL A 42 5.86 -3.95 0.74
CA VAL A 42 6.20 -5.15 1.50
C VAL A 42 5.50 -5.11 2.84
N MET A 43 4.89 -6.23 3.20
CA MET A 43 4.21 -6.46 4.48
C MET A 43 4.62 -7.84 4.98
N SER A 44 4.88 -7.95 6.28
CA SER A 44 5.11 -9.23 6.96
C SER A 44 3.86 -9.60 7.74
N PHE A 45 3.58 -10.89 7.87
CA PHE A 45 2.53 -11.42 8.75
C PHE A 45 3.01 -12.72 9.42
N PRO A 46 2.54 -13.04 10.65
CA PRO A 46 2.82 -14.30 11.32
C PRO A 46 2.43 -15.50 10.44
N SER A 47 3.32 -16.48 10.39
CA SER A 47 3.07 -17.78 9.78
C SER A 47 2.53 -18.73 10.84
N VAL A 48 1.29 -18.52 11.29
CA VAL A 48 0.62 -19.40 12.27
C VAL A 48 -0.44 -20.25 11.61
#